data_AF-A0A932TD41-F1
#
_entry.id   AF-A0A932TD41-F1
#
_cell.length_a   1.000
_cell.length_b   1.000
_cell.length_c   1.000
_cell.angle_alpha   90.00
_cell.angle_beta   90.00
_cell.angle_gamma   90.00
#
_symmetry.space_group_name_H-M   'P 1'
#
loop_
_entity.id
_entity.type
_entity.pdbx_description
1 polymer ?
#
loop_
_entity_poly.entity_id
_entity_poly.type
_entity_poly.pdbx_seq_one_letter_code
_entity_poly.pdbx_strand_id
1 'polypeptide(L)' 'PPYNAAPVVRQETLEAHPGVREALAPLAGALDEALMQRLNYEVDEKKRAAADVAREFLRSRGLPAGRS' A
#
# COMPACT_ATOMS: atom_id res chain seq x y z
N PRO A 1 -14.41 6.53 -12.20
CA PRO A 1 -13.75 5.28 -12.68
C PRO A 1 -13.32 4.47 -11.46
N PRO A 2 -13.49 3.14 -11.44
CA PRO A 2 -13.16 2.33 -10.25
C PRO A 2 -11.65 2.33 -10.01
N TYR A 3 -11.24 2.71 -8.80
CA TYR A 3 -9.84 2.70 -8.35
C TYR A 3 -9.51 1.36 -7.71
N ASN A 4 -9.24 0.36 -8.53
CA ASN A 4 -8.68 -0.90 -8.05
C ASN A 4 -7.16 -0.78 -7.99
N ALA A 5 -6.60 -0.76 -6.78
CA ALA A 5 -5.15 -0.82 -6.61
C ALA A 5 -4.68 -2.28 -6.59
N ALA A 6 -3.82 -2.64 -7.53
CA ALA A 6 -3.16 -3.93 -7.59
C ALA A 6 -1.64 -3.73 -7.63
N PRO A 7 -0.85 -4.44 -6.79
CA PRO A 7 0.59 -4.39 -6.88
C PRO A 7 1.06 -5.06 -8.18
N VAL A 8 1.91 -4.37 -8.94
CA VAL A 8 2.55 -4.90 -10.16
C VAL A 8 4.06 -4.99 -9.90
N VAL A 9 4.62 -6.20 -10.02
CA VAL A 9 6.03 -6.48 -9.78
C VAL A 9 6.62 -7.22 -10.97
N ARG A 10 7.85 -6.88 -11.36
CA ARG A 10 8.58 -7.61 -12.42
C ARG A 10 8.83 -9.06 -12.01
N GLN A 11 8.65 -9.98 -12.94
CA GLN A 11 8.83 -11.41 -12.69
C GLN A 11 10.23 -11.74 -12.18
N GLU A 12 11.28 -11.19 -12.82
CA GLU A 12 12.67 -11.35 -12.40
C GLU A 12 12.91 -10.96 -10.93
N THR A 13 12.23 -9.90 -10.46
CA THR A 13 12.31 -9.46 -9.06
C THR A 13 11.62 -10.45 -8.11
N LEU A 14 10.49 -11.03 -8.51
CA LEU A 14 9.81 -12.07 -7.72
C LEU A 14 10.62 -13.36 -7.66
N GLU A 15 11.33 -13.71 -8.72
CA GLU A 15 12.20 -14.89 -8.77
C GLU A 15 13.44 -14.70 -7.88
N ALA A 16 14.09 -13.53 -7.96
CA ALA A 16 15.26 -13.21 -7.12
C ALA A 16 14.91 -12.97 -5.65
N HIS A 17 13.70 -12.48 -5.37
CA HIS A 17 13.24 -12.13 -4.03
C HIS A 17 11.82 -12.66 -3.80
N PRO A 18 11.65 -13.97 -3.57
CA PRO A 18 10.32 -14.56 -3.37
C PRO A 18 9.54 -13.85 -2.27
N GLY A 19 10.23 -13.44 -1.18
CA GLY A 19 9.71 -12.67 -0.04
C GLY A 19 8.87 -11.42 -0.38
N VAL A 20 9.06 -10.86 -1.58
CA VAL A 20 8.25 -9.73 -2.07
C VAL A 20 6.80 -10.15 -2.29
N ARG A 21 6.55 -11.38 -2.75
CA ARG A 21 5.20 -11.91 -2.91
C ARG A 21 4.49 -12.01 -1.56
N GLU A 22 5.14 -12.58 -0.55
CA GLU A 22 4.56 -12.73 0.79
C GLU A 22 4.32 -11.37 1.44
N ALA A 23 5.21 -10.40 1.24
CA ALA A 23 5.06 -9.05 1.77
C ALA A 23 3.89 -8.27 1.13
N LEU A 24 3.60 -8.51 -0.16
CA LEU A 24 2.57 -7.80 -0.90
C LEU A 24 1.20 -8.49 -0.86
N ALA A 25 1.16 -9.81 -0.58
CA ALA A 25 -0.09 -10.57 -0.54
C ALA A 25 -1.17 -9.95 0.38
N PRO A 26 -0.87 -9.42 1.58
CA PRO A 26 -1.87 -8.80 2.44
C PRO A 26 -2.46 -7.50 1.88
N LEU A 27 -1.80 -6.88 0.89
CA LEU A 27 -2.28 -5.66 0.25
C LEU A 27 -3.23 -5.94 -0.93
N ALA A 28 -3.25 -7.17 -1.43
CA ALA A 28 -4.14 -7.56 -2.53
C ALA A 28 -5.60 -7.42 -2.09
N GLY A 29 -6.36 -6.56 -2.79
CA GLY A 29 -7.77 -6.30 -2.47
C GLY A 29 -8.00 -5.49 -1.19
N ALA A 30 -6.94 -5.06 -0.49
CA ALA A 30 -7.05 -4.28 0.74
C ALA A 30 -7.43 -2.81 0.51
N LEU A 31 -7.21 -2.32 -0.72
CA LEU A 31 -7.35 -0.93 -1.16
C LEU A 31 -8.57 -0.79 -2.08
N ASP A 32 -9.75 -0.76 -1.47
CA ASP A 32 -10.99 -0.40 -2.18
C ASP A 32 -11.03 1.11 -2.53
N GLU A 33 -11.99 1.48 -3.38
CA GLU A 33 -12.13 2.85 -3.87
C GLU A 33 -12.33 3.88 -2.74
N ALA A 34 -13.17 3.55 -1.75
CA ALA A 34 -13.45 4.45 -0.64
C ALA A 34 -12.22 4.66 0.25
N LEU A 35 -11.42 3.62 0.46
CA LEU A 35 -10.15 3.72 1.17
C LEU A 35 -9.14 4.55 0.37
N MET A 36 -8.96 4.28 -0.92
CA MET A 36 -8.04 5.06 -1.75
C MET A 36 -8.40 6.54 -1.80
N GLN A 37 -9.69 6.89 -1.90
CA GLN A 37 -10.14 8.27 -1.84
C GLN A 37 -9.76 8.94 -0.51
N ARG A 38 -9.94 8.24 0.62
CA ARG A 38 -9.52 8.76 1.93
C ARG A 38 -8.02 8.95 2.02
N LEU A 39 -7.23 7.97 1.57
CA LEU A 39 -5.76 8.08 1.62
C LEU A 39 -5.26 9.23 0.74
N ASN A 40 -5.83 9.41 -0.46
CA ASN A 40 -5.49 10.54 -1.33
C ASN A 40 -5.90 11.88 -0.71
N TYR A 41 -7.07 11.98 -0.09
CA TYR A 41 -7.50 13.20 0.61
C TYR A 41 -6.51 13.63 1.71
N GLU A 42 -5.98 12.67 2.47
CA GLU A 42 -4.95 12.95 3.49
C GLU A 42 -3.66 13.55 2.90
N VAL A 43 -3.28 13.13 1.70
CA VAL A 43 -2.06 13.61 1.01
C VAL A 43 -2.34 14.92 0.26
N ASP A 44 -3.36 14.95 -0.58
CA ASP A 44 -3.60 16.03 -1.54
C ASP A 44 -4.24 17.26 -0.88
N GLU A 45 -5.26 17.07 -0.04
CA GLU A 45 -5.98 18.17 0.60
C GLU A 45 -5.35 18.57 1.93
N LYS A 46 -5.04 17.58 2.78
CA LYS A 46 -4.43 17.81 4.09
C LYS A 46 -2.91 17.96 4.06
N LYS A 47 -2.28 17.81 2.88
CA LYS A 47 -0.82 18.00 2.68
C LYS A 47 0.05 17.13 3.58
N ARG A 48 -0.43 15.97 4.02
CA ARG A 48 0.36 15.03 4.83
C ARG A 48 1.38 14.32 3.95
N ALA A 49 2.52 13.96 4.53
CA ALA A 49 3.51 13.17 3.83
C ALA A 49 2.94 11.78 3.49
N ALA A 50 3.01 11.39 2.21
CA ALA A 50 2.52 10.10 1.75
C ALA A 50 3.14 8.92 2.52
N ALA A 51 4.40 9.03 2.92
CA ALA A 51 5.08 8.03 3.75
C ALA A 51 4.45 7.86 5.14
N ASP A 52 3.95 8.94 5.76
CA ASP A 52 3.30 8.86 7.06
C ASP A 52 1.91 8.22 6.94
N VAL A 53 1.14 8.65 5.94
CA VAL A 53 -0.18 8.09 5.61
C VAL A 53 -0.07 6.59 5.32
N ALA A 54 0.90 6.17 4.50
CA ALA A 54 1.16 4.76 4.22
C ALA A 54 1.55 3.97 5.47
N ARG A 55 2.45 4.51 6.32
CA ARG A 55 2.87 3.83 7.55
C ARG A 55 1.73 3.65 8.55
N GLU A 56 0.88 4.66 8.70
CA GLU A 56 -0.31 4.57 9.55
C GLU A 56 -1.33 3.58 9.00
N PHE A 57 -1.57 3.59 7.69
CA PHE A 57 -2.44 2.61 7.05
C PHE A 57 -1.94 1.18 7.31
N LEU A 58 -0.66 0.90 7.07
CA LEU A 58 -0.07 -0.42 7.31
C LEU A 58 -0.20 -0.83 8.79
N ARG A 59 0.13 0.06 9.73
CA ARG A 59 -0.02 -0.19 11.17
C ARG A 59 -1.48 -0.47 11.57
N SER A 60 -2.44 0.25 11.00
CA SER A 60 -3.87 0.05 11.27
C SER A 60 -4.37 -1.34 10.86
N ARG A 61 -3.68 -1.98 9.91
CA ARG A 61 -3.95 -3.33 9.41
C ARG A 61 -3.09 -4.40 10.09
N GLY A 62 -2.29 -4.03 11.09
CA GLY A 62 -1.32 -4.94 11.73
C GLY A 62 -0.15 -5.34 10.83
N LEU A 63 0.09 -4.60 9.75
CA LEU A 63 1.14 -4.87 8.77
C LEU A 63 2.44 -4.15 9.14
N PRO A 64 3.61 -4.73 8.80
CA PRO A 64 4.89 -4.07 8.99
C PRO A 64 5.00 -2.81 8.12
N ALA A 65 5.36 -1.69 8.74
CA ALA A 65 5.42 -0.37 8.10
C ALA A 65 6.86 0.08 7.74
N GLY A 66 7.80 -0.87 7.64
CA GLY A 66 9.23 -0.58 7.52
C GLY A 66 9.86 -0.12 8.84
N ARG A 67 11.19 -0.24 8.97
CA ARG A 67 11.93 0.32 10.11
C ARG A 67 12.16 1.81 9.87
N SER A 68 11.98 2.61 10.92
CA SER A 68 12.32 4.05 10.95
C SER A 68 13.79 4.30 10.68
#